data_AF-A0A6B1BCX8-F1
#
_entry.id   AF-A0A6B1BCX8-F1
#
_cell.length_a   1.000
_cell.length_b   1.000
_cell.length_c   1.000
_cell.angle_alpha   90.00
_cell.angle_beta   90.00
_cell.angle_gamma   90.00
#
_symmetry.space_group_name_H-M   'P 1'
#
loop_
_entity.id
_entity.type
_entity.pdbx_description
1 polymer ?
#
loop_
_entity_poly.entity_id
_entity_poly.type
_entity_poly.pdbx_seq_one_letter_code
_entity_poly.pdbx_strand_id
1 'polypeptide(L)' 'VMVHCAAGLGRAGTILACYLIKYKDYDAQQAIDTIRRERHGSIQSEVQEIAISMYKKHTLQDT' A
#
# COMPACT_ATOMS: atom_id res chain seq x y z
N VAL A 1 -5.32 -3.43 16.01
CA VAL A 1 -6.14 -3.54 14.78
C VAL A 1 -5.45 -4.52 13.84
N MET A 2 -6.18 -5.43 13.21
CA MET A 2 -5.67 -6.38 12.20
C MET A 2 -6.35 -6.11 10.87
N VAL A 3 -5.58 -6.10 9.77
CA VAL A 3 -6.11 -6.01 8.39
C VAL A 3 -5.78 -7.32 7.68
N HIS A 4 -6.78 -7.97 7.08
CA HIS A 4 -6.58 -9.21 6.33
C HIS A 4 -7.40 -9.24 5.04
N CYS A 5 -7.01 -10.16 4.14
CA CYS A 5 -7.85 -10.58 3.01
C CYS A 5 -7.99 -12.11 3.09
N ALA A 6 -8.21 -12.80 1.96
CA ALA A 6 -8.32 -14.27 1.98
C ALA A 6 -6.98 -14.94 2.36
N ALA A 7 -5.89 -14.57 1.68
CA ALA A 7 -4.55 -15.13 1.94
C ALA A 7 -3.58 -14.13 2.62
N GLY A 8 -4.01 -12.88 2.84
CA GLY A 8 -3.19 -11.83 3.43
C GLY A 8 -2.03 -11.34 2.56
N LEU A 9 -2.02 -11.61 1.25
CA LEU A 9 -0.91 -11.25 0.34
C LEU A 9 -1.25 -10.10 -0.60
N GLY A 10 -2.43 -10.07 -1.24
CA GLY A 10 -2.79 -8.98 -2.15
C GLY A 10 -3.34 -7.74 -1.42
N ARG A 11 -4.68 -7.64 -1.37
CA ARG A 11 -5.42 -6.45 -0.91
C ARG A 11 -5.05 -5.94 0.48
N ALA A 12 -4.70 -6.84 1.42
CA ALA A 12 -4.31 -6.43 2.77
C ALA A 12 -3.04 -5.56 2.74
N GLY A 13 -2.02 -5.98 1.99
CA GLY A 13 -0.80 -5.20 1.79
C GLY A 13 -1.07 -3.88 1.06
N THR A 14 -2.00 -3.88 0.09
CA THR A 14 -2.40 -2.67 -0.64
C THR A 14 -2.98 -1.60 0.30
N ILE A 15 -3.91 -1.98 1.18
CA ILE A 15 -4.51 -1.04 2.14
C ILE A 15 -3.49 -0.55 3.17
N LEU A 16 -2.60 -1.43 3.63
CA LEU A 16 -1.53 -1.05 4.54
C LEU A 16 -0.55 -0.06 3.89
N ALA A 17 -0.24 -0.21 2.60
CA ALA A 17 0.57 0.77 1.88
C ALA A 17 -0.12 2.15 1.82
N CYS A 18 -1.42 2.19 1.52
CA CYS A 18 -2.19 3.45 1.56
C CYS A 18 -2.21 4.08 2.96
N TYR A 19 -2.25 3.28 4.02
CA TYR A 19 -2.15 3.78 5.39
C TYR A 19 -0.79 4.47 5.66
N LEU A 20 0.32 3.86 5.23
CA LEU A 20 1.65 4.46 5.35
C LEU A 20 1.75 5.78 4.58
N ILE A 21 1.18 5.84 3.38
CA ILE A 21 1.13 7.08 2.59
C ILE A 21 0.38 8.18 3.36
N LYS A 22 -0.84 7.90 3.84
CA LYS A 22 -1.70 8.93 4.44
C LYS A 22 -1.21 9.43 5.80
N TYR A 23 -0.67 8.54 6.63
CA TYR A 23 -0.39 8.86 8.04
C TYR A 23 1.08 8.86 8.41
N LYS A 24 1.97 8.40 7.51
CA LYS A 24 3.41 8.36 7.73
C LYS A 24 4.20 9.13 6.68
N ASP A 25 3.51 9.77 5.73
CA ASP A 25 4.08 10.56 4.65
C ASP A 25 5.03 9.78 3.73
N TYR A 26 4.72 8.50 3.51
CA TYR A 26 5.50 7.67 2.59
C TYR A 26 5.14 8.04 1.15
N ASP A 27 6.12 7.91 0.25
CA ASP A 27 5.84 7.81 -1.18
C ASP A 27 5.28 6.42 -1.55
N ALA A 28 4.62 6.31 -2.70
CA ALA A 28 4.00 5.07 -3.16
C ALA A 28 5.00 3.90 -3.22
N GLN A 29 6.17 4.12 -3.82
CA GLN A 29 7.19 3.08 -3.93
C GLN A 29 7.75 2.70 -2.56
N GLN A 30 8.03 3.69 -1.70
CA GLN A 30 8.52 3.45 -0.34
C GLN A 30 7.53 2.62 0.50
N ALA A 31 6.23 2.87 0.33
CA ALA A 31 5.18 2.11 0.99
C ALA A 31 5.13 0.65 0.50
N ILE A 32 5.19 0.44 -0.83
CA ILE A 32 5.23 -0.92 -1.43
C ILE A 32 6.44 -1.71 -0.93
N ASP A 33 7.63 -1.11 -1.00
CA ASP A 33 8.88 -1.76 -0.61
C ASP A 33 8.90 -2.09 0.89
N THR A 34 8.38 -1.19 1.71
CA THR A 34 8.24 -1.44 3.15
C THR A 34 7.33 -2.63 3.42
N ILE A 35 6.14 -2.68 2.80
CA ILE A 35 5.21 -3.80 2.99
C ILE A 35 5.80 -5.13 2.48
N ARG A 36 6.49 -5.11 1.34
CA ARG A 36 7.15 -6.32 0.80
C ARG A 36 8.32 -6.78 1.67
N ARG A 37 9.07 -5.87 2.27
CA ARG A 37 10.15 -6.21 3.21
C ARG A 37 9.61 -6.86 4.48
N GLU A 38 8.56 -6.30 5.07
CA GLU A 38 7.93 -6.87 6.28
C GLU A 38 7.21 -8.19 5.98
N ARG A 39 6.63 -8.32 4.79
CA ARG A 39 5.96 -9.55 4.34
C ARG A 39 6.16 -9.78 2.86
N HIS A 40 7.14 -10.63 2.54
CA HIS A 40 7.43 -11.04 1.17
C HIS A 40 6.20 -11.58 0.45
N GLY A 41 6.08 -11.25 -0.85
CA GLY A 41 4.94 -11.64 -1.68
C GLY A 41 3.68 -10.81 -1.48
N SER A 42 3.73 -9.75 -0.65
CA SER A 42 2.63 -8.80 -0.53
C SER A 42 2.52 -7.87 -1.75
N ILE A 43 1.31 -7.41 -2.05
CA ILE A 43 0.98 -6.57 -3.22
C ILE A 43 1.31 -7.35 -4.50
N GLN A 44 0.38 -8.20 -4.92
CA GLN A 44 0.62 -9.33 -5.83
C GLN A 44 0.40 -9.01 -7.30
N SER A 45 -0.18 -7.85 -7.63
CA SER A 45 -0.47 -7.48 -9.02
C SER A 45 -0.15 -6.02 -9.29
N GLU A 46 0.21 -5.75 -10.54
CA GLU A 46 0.47 -4.40 -11.03
C GLU A 46 -0.72 -3.46 -10.78
N VAL A 47 -1.95 -3.95 -10.94
CA VAL A 47 -3.17 -3.16 -10.65
C VAL A 47 -3.20 -2.68 -9.19
N GLN A 48 -2.67 -3.45 -8.23
CA GLN A 48 -2.57 -3.02 -6.83
C GLN A 48 -1.50 -1.94 -6.66
N GLU A 49 -0.36 -2.06 -7.34
CA GLU A 49 0.70 -1.03 -7.33
C GLU A 49 0.22 0.28 -7.95
N ILE A 50 -0.49 0.19 -9.08
CA ILE A 50 -1.12 1.33 -9.75
C ILE A 50 -2.15 1.99 -8.81
N ALA A 51 -2.99 1.21 -8.13
CA ALA A 51 -3.96 1.74 -7.18
C ALA A 51 -3.28 2.52 -6.04
N ILE A 52 -2.18 2.03 -5.50
CA ILE A 52 -1.39 2.72 -4.46
C ILE A 52 -0.81 4.03 -5.01
N SER A 53 -0.29 4.00 -6.25
CA SER A 53 0.27 5.17 -6.91
C SER A 53 -0.79 6.25 -7.20
N MET A 54 -1.97 5.83 -7.65
CA MET A 54 -3.13 6.72 -7.83
C MET A 54 -3.58 7.30 -6.49
N TYR A 55 -3.60 6.50 -5.43
CA TYR A 55 -3.94 6.95 -4.09
C TYR A 55 -3.00 8.06 -3.61
N LYS A 56 -1.67 7.89 -3.72
CA LYS A 56 -0.69 8.94 -3.37
C LYS A 56 -0.97 10.25 -4.12
N LYS A 57 -1.18 10.16 -5.44
CA LYS A 57 -1.49 11.34 -6.28
C LYS A 57 -2.75 12.07 -5.81
N HIS A 58 -3.79 11.34 -5.40
CA HIS A 58 -5.01 11.95 -4.90
C HIS A 58 -4.83 12.58 -3.52
N THR A 59 -4.11 11.92 -2.61
CA THR A 59 -3.84 12.49 -1.26
C THR A 59 -3.00 13.76 -1.27
N LEU A 60 -2.22 14.02 -2.33
CA LEU A 60 -1.50 15.29 -2.52
C LEU A 60 -2.44 16.47 -2.85
N GLN A 61 -3.69 16.21 -3.23
CA GLN A 61 -4.69 17.25 -3.52
C GLN A 61 -5.49 17.65 -2.28
N ASP A 62 -5.42 16.87 -1.21
CA ASP A 62 -6.17 17.07 0.04
C ASP A 62 -5.36 17.82 1.12
N THR A 63 -4.13 18.24 0.82
CA THR A 63 -3.22 18.99 1.71
C THR A 63 -3.04 20.41 1.21
#